data_AF-A0A9X0D430-F1
#
_entry.id   AF-A0A9X0D430-F1
#
_cell.length_a   1.000
_cell.length_b   1.000
_cell.length_c   1.000
_cell.angle_alpha   90.00
_cell.angle_beta   90.00
_cell.angle_gamma   90.00
#
_symmetry.space_group_name_H-M   'P 1'
#
loop_
_entity.id
_entity.type
_entity.pdbx_description
1 polymer ?
#
loop_
_entity_poly.entity_id
_entity_poly.type
_entity_poly.pdbx_seq_one_letter_code
_entity_poly.pdbx_strand_id
1 'polypeptide(L)'
;MFTNASRVKDIGQRSNLEGTGQTKVNLSDLQEVNNKVSVLLLVIVSTAPSRYERREAIRATWWKNCDGTEVQCKFFTDGLQLSEEQERELSTEQKTHGDIEFMALESTRNFGLRYLYHIMWATAKFNFVYLLRVDDDYFVCLERLKAELYHRPTTMLIWGSYHCWFQDLIYVDEAWILFTSDVIERFLSQDPGSMLCHPHADQQISVWLNKLYRYNQTLVHFDDHRLHHFPPARELDIFYNVSRVCDSHLGVHGSSPEMIRNFWRNSGDGARLIILSLTLTRITETCHFPNVFNISKIFGPYQFELRPCIANPRWTANEGMWLGITLGGKAKT
;
A
#
# COMPACT_ATOMS: atom_id res chain seq x y z
N MET A 1 -10.41 21.13 -6.46
CA MET A 1 -9.20 21.88 -6.05
C MET A 1 -8.86 21.45 -4.62
N PHE A 2 -7.99 20.44 -4.47
CA PHE A 2 -7.25 20.23 -3.22
C PHE A 2 -6.03 21.15 -3.26
N THR A 3 -6.30 22.45 -3.38
CA THR A 3 -5.34 23.49 -3.06
C THR A 3 -5.51 23.72 -1.57
N ASN A 4 -4.52 23.32 -0.78
CA ASN A 4 -4.47 23.31 0.68
C ASN A 4 -5.07 22.05 1.32
N ALA A 5 -4.22 21.10 1.68
CA ALA A 5 -4.55 20.11 2.71
C ALA A 5 -4.76 20.76 4.10
N SER A 6 -4.64 22.08 4.20
CA SER A 6 -5.10 22.91 5.32
C SER A 6 -6.62 23.09 5.42
N ARG A 7 -7.43 22.54 4.51
CA ARG A 7 -8.91 22.66 4.53
C ARG A 7 -9.68 21.33 4.62
N VAL A 8 -9.03 20.23 4.97
CA VAL A 8 -9.73 19.18 5.72
C VAL A 8 -9.94 19.73 7.13
N LYS A 9 -10.94 20.61 7.29
CA LYS A 9 -11.49 20.91 8.61
C LYS A 9 -11.88 19.56 9.18
N ASP A 10 -11.30 19.21 10.33
CA ASP A 10 -11.74 18.17 11.25
C ASP A 10 -12.53 17.06 10.54
N ILE A 11 -11.87 15.94 10.26
CA ILE A 11 -12.58 14.67 10.44
C ILE A 11 -12.90 14.64 11.93
N GLY A 12 -14.01 15.28 12.27
CA GLY A 12 -14.44 15.59 13.61
C GLY A 12 -14.82 14.30 14.31
N GLN A 13 -13.82 13.69 14.93
CA GLN A 13 -14.00 12.96 16.18
C GLN A 13 -13.18 13.67 17.26
N ARG A 14 -13.62 14.88 17.64
CA ARG A 14 -13.88 15.12 19.06
C ARG A 14 -15.25 14.50 19.37
N SER A 15 -15.32 13.17 19.33
CA SER A 15 -16.29 12.48 20.17
C SER A 15 -15.77 12.67 21.59
N ASN A 16 -16.66 13.11 22.48
CA ASN A 16 -16.44 13.08 23.91
C ASN A 16 -16.13 11.64 24.33
N LEU A 17 -14.84 11.27 24.33
CA LEU A 17 -14.28 10.16 25.08
C LEU A 17 -13.65 10.75 26.33
N GLU A 18 -14.51 11.35 27.18
CA GLU A 18 -14.19 11.45 28.59
C GLU A 18 -14.27 10.03 29.17
N GLY A 19 -13.11 9.42 29.34
CA GLY A 19 -12.93 8.14 30.04
C GLY A 19 -12.45 7.00 29.16
N THR A 20 -11.13 6.93 28.92
CA THR A 20 -10.23 5.78 29.18
C THR A 20 -8.92 5.93 28.38
N GLY A 21 -7.77 6.03 29.08
CA GLY A 21 -6.41 5.85 28.55
C GLY A 21 -5.91 6.80 27.46
N GLN A 22 -5.07 7.79 27.81
CA GLN A 22 -4.17 8.40 26.81
C GLN A 22 -3.27 7.32 26.22
N THR A 23 -3.37 7.05 24.92
CA THR A 23 -2.46 6.14 24.23
C THR A 23 -1.03 6.65 24.35
N LYS A 24 -0.08 5.79 24.75
CA LYS A 24 1.33 6.20 24.91
C LYS A 24 2.06 6.44 23.59
N VAL A 25 1.46 6.02 22.48
CA VAL A 25 1.96 6.27 21.12
C VAL A 25 1.36 7.56 20.57
N ASN A 26 2.19 8.36 19.92
CA ASN A 26 1.73 9.59 19.26
C ASN A 26 1.15 9.23 17.89
N LEU A 27 -0.15 9.43 17.72
CA LEU A 27 -0.82 9.26 16.44
C LEU A 27 -0.24 10.23 15.41
N SER A 28 -0.03 9.75 14.20
CA SER A 28 0.48 10.57 13.11
C SER A 28 -0.57 11.59 12.70
N ASP A 29 -0.15 12.84 12.54
CA ASP A 29 -1.03 13.91 12.10
C ASP A 29 -1.08 13.94 10.56
N LEU A 30 -2.24 14.27 10.03
CA LEU A 30 -2.46 14.42 8.58
C LEU A 30 -2.36 15.89 8.13
N GLN A 31 -1.83 16.78 8.97
CA GLN A 31 -1.69 18.19 8.62
C GLN A 31 -0.53 18.38 7.65
N GLU A 32 -0.78 19.18 6.62
CA GLU A 32 0.23 19.55 5.64
C GLU A 32 1.33 20.39 6.30
N VAL A 33 2.58 19.99 6.10
CA VAL A 33 3.73 20.78 6.56
C VAL A 33 4.13 21.80 5.50
N ASN A 34 4.57 22.98 5.92
CA ASN A 34 4.97 24.06 5.00
C ASN A 34 6.20 23.68 4.16
N ASN A 35 7.17 22.98 4.75
CA ASN A 35 8.42 22.59 4.11
C ASN A 35 8.48 21.06 4.01
N LYS A 36 7.86 20.51 2.96
CA LYS A 36 7.89 19.08 2.68
C LYS A 36 9.28 18.65 2.24
N VAL A 37 9.73 17.49 2.72
CA VAL A 37 10.99 16.88 2.28
C VAL A 37 10.81 16.32 0.88
N SER A 38 11.74 16.62 -0.03
CA SER A 38 11.71 16.09 -1.40
C SER A 38 12.54 14.81 -1.51
N VAL A 39 11.94 13.74 -2.04
CA VAL A 39 12.60 12.43 -2.20
C VAL A 39 12.28 11.83 -3.57
N LEU A 40 13.16 10.98 -4.10
CA LEU A 40 12.86 10.21 -5.31
C LEU A 40 11.77 9.17 -5.01
N LEU A 41 11.97 8.39 -3.96
CA LEU A 41 11.11 7.28 -3.57
C LEU A 41 10.73 7.40 -2.09
N LEU A 42 9.42 7.41 -1.82
CA LEU A 42 8.88 7.18 -0.48
C LEU A 42 8.38 5.74 -0.40
N VAL A 43 8.89 4.97 0.56
CA VAL A 43 8.49 3.58 0.83
C VAL A 43 7.66 3.53 2.10
N ILE A 44 6.46 2.99 1.99
CA ILE A 44 5.56 2.72 3.12
C ILE A 44 5.41 1.22 3.28
N VAL A 45 5.87 0.70 4.41
CA VAL A 45 5.66 -0.70 4.80
C VAL A 45 4.47 -0.79 5.73
N SER A 46 3.40 -1.44 5.28
CA SER A 46 2.21 -1.70 6.10
C SER A 46 2.46 -2.91 7.02
N THR A 47 2.33 -2.71 8.33
CA THR A 47 2.58 -3.72 9.36
C THR A 47 1.48 -3.70 10.42
N ALA A 48 1.51 -4.66 11.34
CA ALA A 48 0.63 -4.69 12.52
C ALA A 48 1.41 -4.46 13.83
N PRO A 49 0.75 -4.03 14.92
CA PRO A 49 1.40 -3.72 16.20
C PRO A 49 2.32 -4.84 16.71
N SER A 50 1.82 -6.08 16.69
CA SER A 50 2.50 -7.28 17.20
C SER A 50 3.65 -7.80 16.32
N ARG A 51 3.87 -7.23 15.14
CA ARG A 51 4.82 -7.77 14.14
C ARG A 51 6.22 -7.17 14.23
N TYR A 52 6.74 -7.01 15.45
CA TYR A 52 8.08 -6.51 15.72
C TYR A 52 9.15 -7.28 14.92
N GLU A 53 9.09 -8.61 14.92
CA GLU A 53 10.11 -9.44 14.25
C GLU A 53 10.17 -9.21 12.74
N ARG A 54 9.02 -8.93 12.10
CA ARG A 54 8.98 -8.60 10.66
C ARG A 54 9.63 -7.25 10.40
N ARG A 55 9.27 -6.22 11.17
CA ARG A 55 9.92 -4.90 11.09
C ARG A 55 11.42 -5.01 11.29
N GLU A 56 11.86 -5.77 12.29
CA GLU A 56 13.27 -5.95 12.59
C GLU A 56 14.03 -6.71 11.50
N ALA A 57 13.43 -7.76 10.91
CA ALA A 57 14.02 -8.43 9.75
C ALA A 57 14.20 -7.48 8.55
N ILE A 58 13.20 -6.64 8.29
CA ILE A 58 13.26 -5.63 7.23
C ILE A 58 14.37 -4.60 7.52
N ARG A 59 14.41 -4.03 8.74
CA ARG A 59 15.46 -3.10 9.20
C ARG A 59 16.86 -3.68 9.05
N ALA A 60 17.03 -4.95 9.42
CA ALA A 60 18.32 -5.64 9.36
C ALA A 60 18.78 -5.96 7.93
N THR A 61 17.91 -5.80 6.93
CA THR A 61 18.13 -6.23 5.54
C THR A 61 17.94 -5.08 4.55
N TRP A 62 16.99 -5.17 3.62
CA TRP A 62 16.85 -4.27 2.47
C TRP A 62 16.51 -2.82 2.88
N TRP A 63 16.00 -2.60 4.09
CA TRP A 63 15.81 -1.26 4.64
C TRP A 63 17.12 -0.48 4.80
N LYS A 64 18.27 -1.16 4.84
CA LYS A 64 19.59 -0.51 4.84
C LYS A 64 19.82 0.37 3.60
N ASN A 65 19.06 0.13 2.52
CA ASN A 65 19.12 0.91 1.29
C ASN A 65 18.17 2.13 1.31
N CYS A 66 17.49 2.40 2.44
CA CYS A 66 16.77 3.64 2.70
C CYS A 66 17.77 4.72 3.16
N ASP A 67 18.36 5.44 2.21
CA ASP A 67 19.46 6.39 2.47
C ASP A 67 19.02 7.71 3.15
N GLY A 68 17.72 7.96 3.30
CA GLY A 68 17.18 9.17 3.92
C GLY A 68 17.33 10.45 3.09
N THR A 69 17.83 10.33 1.86
CA THR A 69 18.05 11.46 0.93
C THR A 69 17.22 11.30 -0.33
N GLU A 70 17.39 10.22 -1.06
CA GLU A 70 16.61 9.87 -2.24
C GLU A 70 15.52 8.85 -1.90
N VAL A 71 15.77 7.98 -0.93
CA VAL A 71 14.83 6.94 -0.50
C VAL A 71 14.50 7.12 0.98
N GLN A 72 13.25 7.50 1.26
CA GLN A 72 12.71 7.57 2.61
C GLN A 72 11.80 6.37 2.87
N CYS A 73 11.99 5.69 4.00
CA CYS A 73 11.17 4.55 4.40
C CYS A 73 10.45 4.82 5.73
N LYS A 74 9.21 4.33 5.86
CA LYS A 74 8.40 4.39 7.09
C LYS A 74 7.55 3.14 7.27
N PHE A 75 7.47 2.66 8.50
CA PHE A 75 6.53 1.62 8.90
C PHE A 75 5.21 2.26 9.29
N PHE A 76 4.11 1.66 8.89
CA PHE A 76 2.76 2.08 9.29
C PHE A 76 2.08 0.98 10.07
N THR A 77 1.58 1.33 11.25
CA THR A 77 0.83 0.41 12.11
C THR A 77 -0.38 1.12 12.71
N ASP A 78 -1.36 0.35 13.17
CA ASP A 78 -2.51 0.87 13.90
C ASP A 78 -2.07 1.44 15.26
N GLY A 79 -2.64 2.58 15.64
CA GLY A 79 -2.35 3.28 16.90
C GLY A 79 -3.50 3.29 17.91
N LEU A 80 -4.68 2.78 17.54
CA LEU A 80 -5.84 2.67 18.44
C LEU A 80 -6.06 1.25 18.94
N GLN A 81 -6.69 1.11 20.12
CA GLN A 81 -7.02 -0.18 20.76
C GLN A 81 -5.80 -1.10 20.97
N LEU A 82 -4.65 -0.52 21.28
CA LEU A 82 -3.46 -1.27 21.66
C LEU A 82 -3.61 -1.79 23.10
N SER A 83 -3.13 -3.01 23.34
CA SER A 83 -2.91 -3.48 24.71
C SER A 83 -1.77 -2.70 25.38
N GLU A 84 -1.74 -2.65 26.71
CA GLU A 84 -0.66 -1.96 27.45
C GLU A 84 0.73 -2.48 27.10
N GLU A 85 0.85 -3.78 26.81
CA GLU A 85 2.08 -4.40 26.34
C GLU A 85 2.49 -3.88 24.95
N GLN A 86 1.56 -3.90 23.99
CA GLN A 86 1.81 -3.36 22.64
C GLN A 86 2.19 -1.88 22.68
N GLU A 87 1.51 -1.07 23.49
CA GLU A 87 1.87 0.34 23.65
C GLU A 87 3.29 0.52 24.19
N ARG A 88 3.68 -0.27 25.20
CA ARG A 88 5.01 -0.21 25.79
C ARG A 88 6.09 -0.63 24.80
N GLU A 89 5.88 -1.73 24.09
CA GLU A 89 6.80 -2.26 23.09
C GLU A 89 6.97 -1.29 21.92
N LEU A 90 5.86 -0.81 21.34
CA LEU A 90 5.88 0.14 20.24
C LEU A 90 6.47 1.49 20.65
N SER A 91 6.20 1.98 21.86
CA SER A 91 6.82 3.20 22.38
C SER A 91 8.33 3.04 22.53
N THR A 92 8.79 1.87 22.98
CA THR A 92 10.23 1.56 23.12
C THR A 92 10.90 1.43 21.75
N GLU A 93 10.26 0.72 20.84
CA GLU A 93 10.71 0.58 19.45
C GLU A 93 10.80 1.94 18.75
N GLN A 94 9.76 2.77 18.87
CA GLN A 94 9.73 4.09 18.25
C GLN A 94 10.79 5.03 18.83
N LYS A 95 11.06 4.98 20.15
CA LYS A 95 12.16 5.74 20.77
C LYS A 95 13.53 5.31 20.24
N THR A 96 13.67 4.05 19.85
CA THR A 96 14.93 3.47 19.37
C THR A 96 15.15 3.78 17.89
N HIS A 97 14.10 3.64 17.06
CA HIS A 97 14.24 3.68 15.60
C HIS A 97 13.62 4.93 14.93
N GLY A 98 12.59 5.55 15.52
CA GLY A 98 11.95 6.76 14.97
C GLY A 98 11.29 6.60 13.59
N ASP A 99 11.02 5.37 13.18
CA ASP A 99 10.62 5.01 11.82
C ASP A 99 9.17 4.52 11.69
N ILE A 100 8.40 4.51 12.78
CA ILE A 100 7.00 4.09 12.81
C ILE A 100 6.08 5.31 12.81
N GLU A 101 5.06 5.25 11.96
CA GLU A 101 3.90 6.13 11.94
C GLU A 101 2.67 5.35 12.46
N PHE A 102 1.91 5.98 13.37
CA PHE A 102 0.78 5.37 14.06
C PHE A 102 -0.53 5.91 13.50
N MET A 103 -1.27 5.06 12.80
CA MET A 103 -2.54 5.45 12.20
C MET A 103 -3.62 5.55 13.27
N ALA A 104 -4.49 6.56 13.15
CA ALA A 104 -5.70 6.70 13.97
C ALA A 104 -6.80 5.70 13.52
N LEU A 105 -6.44 4.43 13.38
CA LEU A 105 -7.28 3.33 12.96
C LEU A 105 -7.19 2.18 13.96
N GLU A 106 -8.27 1.42 14.06
CA GLU A 106 -8.36 0.20 14.87
C GLU A 106 -7.86 -1.01 14.09
N SER A 107 -7.35 -2.02 14.79
CA SER A 107 -6.88 -3.29 14.20
C SER A 107 -8.05 -4.16 13.69
N THR A 108 -8.63 -3.77 12.57
CA THR A 108 -9.72 -4.46 11.86
C THR A 108 -9.40 -4.59 10.37
N ARG A 109 -10.25 -5.30 9.60
CA ARG A 109 -10.07 -5.55 8.16
C ARG A 109 -10.38 -4.29 7.34
N ASN A 110 -9.49 -3.30 7.44
CA ASN A 110 -9.64 -1.96 6.87
C ASN A 110 -8.46 -1.59 5.95
N PHE A 111 -7.99 -2.51 5.11
CA PHE A 111 -6.79 -2.27 4.28
C PHE A 111 -6.94 -1.09 3.33
N GLY A 112 -8.14 -0.88 2.77
CA GLY A 112 -8.42 0.28 1.93
C GLY A 112 -8.36 1.62 2.69
N LEU A 113 -8.85 1.69 3.93
CA LEU A 113 -8.72 2.89 4.77
C LEU A 113 -7.26 3.12 5.20
N ARG A 114 -6.50 2.07 5.50
CA ARG A 114 -5.06 2.17 5.75
C ARG A 114 -4.33 2.74 4.54
N TYR A 115 -4.62 2.23 3.34
CA TYR A 115 -4.05 2.78 2.10
C TYR A 115 -4.40 4.26 1.91
N LEU A 116 -5.66 4.66 2.13
CA LEU A 116 -6.06 6.07 2.09
C LEU A 116 -5.26 6.91 3.09
N TYR A 117 -5.10 6.43 4.32
CA TYR A 117 -4.31 7.10 5.36
C TYR A 117 -2.84 7.25 4.92
N HIS A 118 -2.23 6.18 4.38
CA HIS A 118 -0.85 6.20 3.88
C HIS A 118 -0.64 7.32 2.86
N ILE A 119 -1.52 7.42 1.85
CA ILE A 119 -1.39 8.41 0.78
C ILE A 119 -1.69 9.84 1.25
N MET A 120 -2.62 10.01 2.20
CA MET A 120 -2.90 11.31 2.82
C MET A 120 -1.70 11.79 3.64
N TRP A 121 -1.12 10.92 4.46
CA TRP A 121 0.08 11.25 5.22
C TRP A 121 1.26 11.55 4.29
N ALA A 122 1.48 10.69 3.29
CA ALA A 122 2.59 10.85 2.35
C ALA A 122 2.57 12.21 1.66
N THR A 123 1.41 12.59 1.11
CA THR A 123 1.24 13.88 0.41
C THR A 123 1.23 15.08 1.35
N ALA A 124 0.86 14.91 2.62
CA ALA A 124 0.95 15.96 3.63
C ALA A 124 2.40 16.24 4.07
N LYS A 125 3.28 15.23 4.05
CA LYS A 125 4.63 15.31 4.64
C LYS A 125 5.78 15.39 3.63
N PHE A 126 5.60 14.86 2.42
CA PHE A 126 6.67 14.72 1.43
C PHE A 126 6.28 15.24 0.05
N ASN A 127 7.28 15.70 -0.70
CA ASN A 127 7.23 15.81 -2.16
C ASN A 127 8.00 14.60 -2.73
N PHE A 128 7.30 13.59 -3.23
CA PHE A 128 7.95 12.41 -3.79
C PHE A 128 7.69 12.29 -5.30
N VAL A 129 8.60 11.65 -6.03
CA VAL A 129 8.34 11.26 -7.42
C VAL A 129 7.54 9.96 -7.45
N TYR A 130 7.97 8.99 -6.64
CA TYR A 130 7.38 7.67 -6.53
C TYR A 130 6.96 7.36 -5.09
N LEU A 131 5.79 6.74 -4.93
CA LEU A 131 5.34 6.14 -3.69
C LEU A 131 5.27 4.62 -3.89
N LEU A 132 6.06 3.87 -3.13
CA LEU A 132 5.95 2.42 -3.02
C LEU A 132 5.22 2.06 -1.73
N ARG A 133 4.07 1.38 -1.85
CA ARG A 133 3.43 0.69 -0.73
C ARG A 133 3.79 -0.78 -0.80
N VAL A 134 4.17 -1.37 0.32
CA VAL A 134 4.55 -2.78 0.42
C VAL A 134 4.09 -3.41 1.74
N ASP A 135 3.83 -4.71 1.75
CA ASP A 135 3.54 -5.48 2.96
C ASP A 135 4.80 -5.92 3.73
N ASP A 136 4.65 -6.20 5.01
CA ASP A 136 5.73 -6.56 5.93
C ASP A 136 6.29 -8.00 5.77
N ASP A 137 5.77 -8.80 4.83
CA ASP A 137 6.34 -10.07 4.35
C ASP A 137 6.86 -10.02 2.91
N TYR A 138 7.17 -8.83 2.42
CA TYR A 138 7.86 -8.65 1.15
C TYR A 138 9.36 -8.45 1.36
N PHE A 139 10.17 -9.22 0.64
CA PHE A 139 11.58 -8.87 0.43
C PHE A 139 11.70 -8.00 -0.82
N VAL A 140 12.39 -6.86 -0.73
CA VAL A 140 12.53 -5.91 -1.85
C VAL A 140 14.00 -5.75 -2.23
N CYS A 141 14.30 -5.88 -3.51
CA CYS A 141 15.61 -5.53 -4.09
C CYS A 141 15.69 -4.02 -4.28
N LEU A 142 15.77 -3.28 -3.17
CA LEU A 142 15.53 -1.84 -3.12
C LEU A 142 16.61 -1.04 -3.85
N GLU A 143 17.86 -1.50 -3.84
CA GLU A 143 18.92 -0.79 -4.56
C GLU A 143 18.81 -0.96 -6.08
N ARG A 144 18.43 -2.17 -6.52
CA ARG A 144 18.06 -2.42 -7.91
C ARG A 144 16.85 -1.57 -8.33
N LEU A 145 15.80 -1.54 -7.53
CA LEU A 145 14.62 -0.71 -7.77
C LEU A 145 15.00 0.76 -7.93
N LYS A 146 15.77 1.31 -6.97
CA LYS A 146 16.24 2.70 -7.01
C LYS A 146 16.96 3.01 -8.32
N ALA A 147 17.87 2.15 -8.76
CA ALA A 147 18.60 2.35 -10.03
C ALA A 147 17.67 2.37 -11.25
N GLU A 148 16.62 1.53 -11.27
CA GLU A 148 15.65 1.50 -12.37
C GLU A 148 14.76 2.75 -12.43
N LEU A 149 14.45 3.37 -11.28
CA LEU A 149 13.51 4.50 -11.21
C LEU A 149 13.92 5.71 -12.06
N TYR A 150 15.22 5.99 -12.22
CA TYR A 150 15.70 7.08 -13.09
C TYR A 150 15.40 6.85 -14.59
N HIS A 151 15.01 5.64 -14.96
CA HIS A 151 14.66 5.27 -16.33
C HIS A 151 13.18 4.93 -16.49
N ARG A 152 12.35 5.21 -15.47
CA ARG A 152 10.91 5.00 -15.52
C ARG A 152 10.16 6.30 -15.82
N PRO A 153 8.93 6.22 -16.34
CA PRO A 153 8.04 7.38 -16.39
C PRO A 153 7.89 7.98 -15.00
N THR A 154 8.02 9.31 -14.89
CA THR A 154 7.84 10.05 -13.63
C THR A 154 6.40 10.56 -13.45
N THR A 155 5.50 10.20 -14.38
CA THR A 155 4.08 10.54 -14.37
C THR A 155 3.25 9.37 -14.89
N MET A 156 2.00 9.27 -14.45
CA MET A 156 1.01 8.30 -14.92
C MET A 156 1.46 6.83 -14.83
N LEU A 157 2.39 6.49 -13.94
CA LEU A 157 2.89 5.13 -13.76
C LEU A 157 2.18 4.42 -12.62
N ILE A 158 1.76 3.18 -12.91
CA ILE A 158 1.31 2.19 -11.94
C ILE A 158 2.18 0.96 -12.18
N TRP A 159 2.96 0.58 -11.20
CA TRP A 159 3.89 -0.54 -11.31
C TRP A 159 3.60 -1.53 -10.19
N GLY A 160 3.32 -2.78 -10.56
CA GLY A 160 3.11 -3.85 -9.61
C GLY A 160 2.93 -5.19 -10.30
N SER A 161 2.40 -6.16 -9.54
CA SER A 161 1.94 -7.44 -10.08
C SER A 161 0.44 -7.38 -10.29
N TYR A 162 -0.03 -7.86 -11.44
CA TYR A 162 -1.45 -7.83 -11.77
C TYR A 162 -2.10 -9.21 -11.64
N HIS A 163 -3.29 -9.22 -11.04
CA HIS A 163 -4.23 -10.33 -11.11
C HIS A 163 -4.84 -10.38 -12.50
N CYS A 164 -4.67 -11.50 -13.22
CA CYS A 164 -5.21 -11.73 -14.56
C CYS A 164 -5.72 -13.17 -14.71
N TRP A 165 -6.68 -13.58 -13.88
CA TRP A 165 -7.25 -14.94 -13.93
C TRP A 165 -8.67 -14.99 -14.45
N PHE A 166 -9.42 -13.89 -14.36
CA PHE A 166 -10.83 -13.84 -14.73
C PHE A 166 -11.13 -12.61 -15.58
N GLN A 167 -11.95 -12.81 -16.61
CA GLN A 167 -12.37 -11.74 -17.50
C GLN A 167 -13.09 -10.61 -16.75
N ASP A 168 -12.66 -9.38 -16.99
CA ASP A 168 -13.11 -8.15 -16.34
C ASP A 168 -12.80 -8.04 -14.84
N LEU A 169 -11.83 -8.83 -14.34
CA LEU A 169 -11.27 -8.72 -12.99
C LEU A 169 -9.75 -8.58 -13.04
N ILE A 170 -9.27 -7.56 -13.74
CA ILE A 170 -7.84 -7.26 -13.87
C ILE A 170 -7.52 -6.11 -12.92
N TYR A 171 -6.65 -6.35 -11.96
CA TYR A 171 -6.26 -5.36 -10.95
C TYR A 171 -4.86 -5.60 -10.42
N VAL A 172 -4.22 -4.53 -9.95
CA VAL A 172 -2.89 -4.59 -9.36
C VAL A 172 -3.00 -4.96 -7.87
N ASP A 173 -2.14 -5.86 -7.43
CA ASP A 173 -2.06 -6.32 -6.05
C ASP A 173 -1.47 -5.22 -5.15
N GLU A 174 -2.01 -5.00 -3.94
CA GLU A 174 -1.48 -3.98 -3.05
C GLU A 174 -0.18 -4.38 -2.34
N ALA A 175 0.15 -5.68 -2.26
CA ALA A 175 1.25 -6.20 -1.45
C ALA A 175 2.60 -5.64 -1.87
N TRP A 176 2.74 -5.27 -3.14
CA TRP A 176 3.79 -4.40 -3.66
C TRP A 176 3.21 -3.57 -4.80
N ILE A 177 3.09 -2.25 -4.60
CA ILE A 177 2.55 -1.34 -5.60
C ILE A 177 3.23 0.02 -5.56
N LEU A 178 3.64 0.49 -6.74
CA LEU A 178 4.31 1.76 -6.92
C LEU A 178 3.49 2.69 -7.83
N PHE A 179 3.30 3.92 -7.38
CA PHE A 179 2.64 4.98 -8.11
C PHE A 179 3.58 6.18 -8.28
N THR A 180 3.43 6.90 -9.39
CA THR A 180 3.91 8.28 -9.48
C THR A 180 3.00 9.22 -8.67
N SER A 181 3.56 10.33 -8.18
CA SER A 181 2.84 11.25 -7.29
C SER A 181 1.58 11.85 -7.91
N ASP A 182 1.56 12.10 -9.21
CA ASP A 182 0.38 12.59 -9.94
C ASP A 182 -0.82 11.63 -9.89
N VAL A 183 -0.58 10.32 -9.85
CA VAL A 183 -1.65 9.32 -9.67
C VAL A 183 -2.21 9.39 -8.24
N ILE A 184 -1.33 9.53 -7.25
CA ILE A 184 -1.74 9.69 -5.84
C ILE A 184 -2.52 10.97 -5.62
N GLU A 185 -2.05 12.09 -6.18
CA GLU A 185 -2.76 13.37 -6.15
C GLU A 185 -4.13 13.25 -6.81
N ARG A 186 -4.24 12.50 -7.92
CA ARG A 186 -5.53 12.25 -8.58
C ARG A 186 -6.48 11.44 -7.70
N PHE A 187 -6.00 10.42 -6.99
CA PHE A 187 -6.82 9.69 -6.01
C PHE A 187 -7.36 10.62 -4.93
N LEU A 188 -6.50 11.46 -4.37
CA LEU A 188 -6.87 12.42 -3.33
C LEU A 188 -7.70 13.58 -3.86
N SER A 189 -7.73 13.80 -5.18
CA SER A 189 -8.53 14.87 -5.82
C SER A 189 -10.03 14.58 -5.91
N GLN A 190 -10.46 13.36 -5.56
CA GLN A 190 -11.85 12.96 -5.54
C GLN A 190 -12.65 13.77 -4.50
N ASP A 191 -13.93 14.00 -4.77
CA ASP A 191 -14.82 14.59 -3.77
C ASP A 191 -14.94 13.67 -2.53
N PRO A 192 -14.59 14.14 -1.32
CA PRO A 192 -14.62 13.34 -0.10
C PRO A 192 -16.01 12.77 0.23
N GLY A 193 -17.08 13.47 -0.17
CA GLY A 193 -18.46 13.02 0.04
C GLY A 193 -18.85 11.80 -0.82
N SER A 194 -18.11 11.54 -1.90
CA SER A 194 -18.38 10.46 -2.86
C SER A 194 -17.21 9.49 -3.07
N MET A 195 -16.13 9.63 -2.29
CA MET A 195 -15.02 8.68 -2.28
C MET A 195 -15.48 7.39 -1.57
N LEU A 196 -15.34 6.25 -2.27
CA LEU A 196 -15.76 4.94 -1.78
C LEU A 196 -14.55 4.14 -1.32
N CYS A 197 -14.67 3.50 -0.16
CA CYS A 197 -13.66 2.63 0.43
C CYS A 197 -14.14 1.16 0.44
N HIS A 198 -13.16 0.27 0.55
CA HIS A 198 -13.34 -1.19 0.53
C HIS A 198 -12.42 -1.83 1.58
N PRO A 199 -12.75 -3.02 2.15
CA PRO A 199 -11.89 -3.66 3.13
C PRO A 199 -10.57 -4.17 2.54
N HIS A 200 -10.52 -4.35 1.23
CA HIS A 200 -9.33 -4.73 0.46
C HIS A 200 -8.80 -3.57 -0.37
N ALA A 201 -7.50 -3.30 -0.27
CA ALA A 201 -6.88 -2.11 -0.87
C ALA A 201 -6.75 -2.24 -2.39
N ASP A 202 -6.28 -3.38 -2.90
CA ASP A 202 -6.24 -3.73 -4.33
C ASP A 202 -7.57 -3.42 -5.08
N GLN A 203 -8.71 -3.84 -4.51
CA GLN A 203 -10.03 -3.62 -5.07
C GLN A 203 -10.44 -2.15 -4.96
N GLN A 204 -10.17 -1.48 -3.83
CA GLN A 204 -10.43 -0.05 -3.66
C GLN A 204 -9.68 0.79 -4.69
N ILE A 205 -8.37 0.53 -4.82
CA ILE A 205 -7.47 1.19 -5.77
C ILE A 205 -8.01 1.00 -7.19
N SER A 206 -8.45 -0.20 -7.54
CA SER A 206 -8.99 -0.51 -8.87
C SER A 206 -10.33 0.18 -9.16
N VAL A 207 -11.19 0.31 -8.15
CA VAL A 207 -12.41 1.14 -8.26
C VAL A 207 -12.05 2.61 -8.50
N TRP A 208 -11.07 3.16 -7.78
CA TRP A 208 -10.63 4.55 -7.97
C TRP A 208 -10.03 4.78 -9.34
N LEU A 209 -9.13 3.90 -9.79
CA LEU A 209 -8.50 3.96 -11.12
C LEU A 209 -9.57 3.99 -12.21
N ASN A 210 -10.50 3.05 -12.17
CA ASN A 210 -11.63 3.03 -13.10
C ASN A 210 -12.46 4.32 -13.06
N LYS A 211 -12.81 4.81 -11.87
CA LYS A 211 -13.62 6.03 -11.74
C LYS A 211 -12.91 7.25 -12.32
N LEU A 212 -11.59 7.35 -12.14
CA LEU A 212 -10.83 8.56 -12.40
C LEU A 212 -10.24 8.65 -13.81
N TYR A 213 -10.05 7.51 -14.49
CA TYR A 213 -9.29 7.42 -15.74
C TYR A 213 -10.06 6.84 -16.93
N ARG A 214 -11.40 6.82 -16.88
CA ARG A 214 -12.26 6.14 -17.87
C ARG A 214 -12.26 6.72 -19.30
N TYR A 215 -11.69 7.90 -19.58
CA TYR A 215 -11.82 8.56 -20.90
C TYR A 215 -10.63 9.47 -21.29
N ASN A 216 -9.66 8.99 -22.09
CA ASN A 216 -8.57 9.76 -22.73
C ASN A 216 -7.28 10.05 -21.94
N GLN A 217 -6.99 9.34 -20.84
CA GLN A 217 -5.67 9.43 -20.19
C GLN A 217 -4.94 8.11 -20.26
N THR A 218 -3.74 8.11 -20.85
CA THR A 218 -2.90 6.91 -20.99
C THR A 218 -2.13 6.68 -19.69
N LEU A 219 -2.76 5.99 -18.74
CA LEU A 219 -2.04 5.38 -17.62
C LEU A 219 -1.11 4.28 -18.12
N VAL A 220 0.11 4.25 -17.60
CA VAL A 220 1.08 3.18 -17.82
C VAL A 220 0.91 2.15 -16.72
N HIS A 221 0.18 1.09 -17.03
CA HIS A 221 0.07 -0.10 -16.18
C HIS A 221 1.22 -1.06 -16.48
N PHE A 222 2.27 -1.00 -15.68
CA PHE A 222 3.45 -1.84 -15.79
C PHE A 222 3.29 -3.10 -14.93
N ASP A 223 3.11 -4.23 -15.60
CA ASP A 223 3.05 -5.56 -14.98
C ASP A 223 4.46 -6.16 -14.93
N ASP A 224 4.99 -6.35 -13.72
CA ASP A 224 6.37 -6.78 -13.54
C ASP A 224 6.45 -8.19 -12.94
N HIS A 225 6.72 -9.17 -13.79
CA HIS A 225 6.80 -10.59 -13.43
C HIS A 225 8.01 -10.94 -12.56
N ARG A 226 8.90 -9.99 -12.29
CA ARG A 226 9.97 -10.14 -11.31
C ARG A 226 9.47 -9.99 -9.86
N LEU A 227 8.22 -9.57 -9.68
CA LEU A 227 7.54 -9.52 -8.37
C LEU A 227 6.83 -10.85 -8.11
N HIS A 228 7.50 -11.75 -7.39
CA HIS A 228 6.91 -13.04 -7.05
C HIS A 228 5.83 -12.86 -5.98
N HIS A 229 4.55 -13.04 -6.35
CA HIS A 229 3.40 -12.86 -5.45
C HIS A 229 2.78 -14.16 -4.92
N PHE A 230 2.63 -15.17 -5.78
CA PHE A 230 1.89 -16.39 -5.46
C PHE A 230 2.49 -17.64 -6.15
N PRO A 231 2.48 -18.82 -5.51
CA PRO A 231 2.22 -19.06 -4.09
C PRO A 231 3.14 -18.26 -3.16
N PRO A 232 2.79 -18.02 -1.88
CA PRO A 232 3.69 -17.35 -0.93
C PRO A 232 5.06 -18.04 -0.88
N ALA A 233 6.17 -17.29 -0.81
CA ALA A 233 7.51 -17.87 -0.91
C ALA A 233 7.79 -18.96 0.12
N ARG A 234 7.23 -18.85 1.33
CA ARG A 234 7.32 -19.86 2.40
C ARG A 234 6.76 -21.25 2.01
N GLU A 235 5.96 -21.33 0.95
CA GLU A 235 5.35 -22.58 0.47
C GLU A 235 6.14 -23.21 -0.68
N LEU A 236 7.25 -22.58 -1.10
CA LEU A 236 7.98 -22.96 -2.30
C LEU A 236 9.44 -23.29 -1.97
N ASP A 237 9.83 -24.54 -2.26
CA ASP A 237 11.16 -25.05 -1.90
C ASP A 237 12.31 -24.24 -2.51
N ILE A 238 12.07 -23.66 -3.68
CA ILE A 238 13.04 -22.85 -4.43
C ILE A 238 13.56 -21.64 -3.62
N PHE A 239 12.79 -21.15 -2.63
CA PHE A 239 13.15 -19.97 -1.86
C PHE A 239 13.87 -20.27 -0.55
N TYR A 240 13.95 -21.52 -0.07
CA TYR A 240 14.66 -21.79 1.20
C TYR A 240 16.17 -21.55 1.11
N ASN A 241 16.79 -21.86 -0.03
CA ASN A 241 18.23 -21.77 -0.24
C ASN A 241 18.60 -20.92 -1.47
N VAL A 242 17.70 -20.03 -1.90
CA VAL A 242 17.99 -19.15 -3.04
C VAL A 242 19.16 -18.23 -2.67
N SER A 243 20.11 -18.12 -3.59
CA SER A 243 21.16 -17.11 -3.54
C SER A 243 20.97 -16.17 -4.72
N ARG A 244 21.44 -14.93 -4.57
CA ARG A 244 21.35 -13.90 -5.60
C ARG A 244 19.92 -13.67 -6.09
N VAL A 245 18.95 -13.67 -5.18
CA VAL A 245 17.51 -13.54 -5.50
C VAL A 245 17.20 -12.30 -6.35
N CYS A 246 17.96 -11.21 -6.15
CA CYS A 246 17.83 -9.96 -6.89
C CYS A 246 18.42 -9.99 -8.29
N ASP A 247 18.99 -11.09 -8.77
CA ASP A 247 19.35 -11.23 -10.18
C ASP A 247 18.08 -11.46 -11.04
N SER A 248 17.14 -12.27 -10.55
CA SER A 248 15.91 -12.64 -11.27
C SER A 248 14.64 -11.96 -10.75
N HIS A 249 14.61 -11.57 -9.47
CA HIS A 249 13.44 -10.95 -8.84
C HIS A 249 13.70 -9.48 -8.50
N LEU A 250 12.61 -8.71 -8.44
CA LEU A 250 12.60 -7.36 -7.87
C LEU A 250 12.02 -7.37 -6.45
N GLY A 251 11.17 -8.35 -6.16
CA GLY A 251 10.74 -8.65 -4.80
C GLY A 251 10.05 -10.00 -4.69
N VAL A 252 9.91 -10.47 -3.45
CA VAL A 252 9.41 -11.80 -3.11
C VAL A 252 8.41 -11.71 -1.94
N HIS A 253 7.14 -11.98 -2.24
CA HIS A 253 6.02 -11.96 -1.31
C HIS A 253 5.93 -13.22 -0.42
N GLY A 254 5.29 -13.10 0.74
CA GLY A 254 4.99 -14.24 1.61
C GLY A 254 6.22 -14.81 2.31
N SER A 255 7.22 -13.95 2.54
CA SER A 255 8.51 -14.29 3.12
C SER A 255 8.45 -14.21 4.65
N SER A 256 8.96 -15.22 5.35
CA SER A 256 9.13 -15.13 6.81
C SER A 256 10.28 -14.16 7.18
N PRO A 257 10.36 -13.68 8.44
CA PRO A 257 11.50 -12.91 8.92
C PRO A 257 12.85 -13.60 8.66
N GLU A 258 12.91 -14.92 8.81
CA GLU A 258 14.11 -15.71 8.52
C GLU A 258 14.44 -15.70 7.01
N MET A 259 13.44 -15.90 6.14
CA MET A 259 13.64 -15.87 4.70
C MET A 259 14.14 -14.49 4.23
N ILE A 260 13.55 -13.39 4.73
CA ILE A 260 14.01 -12.02 4.44
C ILE A 260 15.50 -11.86 4.78
N ARG A 261 15.93 -12.36 5.95
CA ARG A 261 17.35 -12.36 6.35
C ARG A 261 18.22 -13.23 5.46
N ASN A 262 17.74 -14.42 5.07
CA ASN A 262 18.48 -15.34 4.21
C ASN A 262 18.66 -14.79 2.79
N PHE A 263 17.61 -14.24 2.20
CA PHE A 263 17.66 -13.54 0.91
C PHE A 263 18.70 -12.43 0.89
N TRP A 264 18.79 -11.66 1.98
CA TRP A 264 19.72 -10.53 2.08
C TRP A 264 21.21 -10.94 2.08
N ARG A 265 21.58 -12.07 2.70
CA ARG A 265 22.99 -12.48 2.93
C ARG A 265 23.85 -12.44 1.67
N ASN A 266 23.28 -12.83 0.53
CA ASN A 266 23.88 -12.73 -0.79
C ASN A 266 22.78 -12.44 -1.79
N SER A 267 22.07 -11.32 -1.61
CA SER A 267 20.90 -10.96 -2.42
C SER A 267 21.25 -10.67 -3.87
N GLY A 268 22.47 -10.18 -4.13
CA GLY A 268 22.80 -9.56 -5.41
C GLY A 268 22.11 -8.23 -5.64
N ASP A 269 21.50 -7.64 -4.58
CA ASP A 269 20.90 -6.31 -4.64
C ASP A 269 22.01 -5.28 -4.87
N GLY A 270 21.84 -4.48 -5.92
CA GLY A 270 22.82 -3.50 -6.34
C GLY A 270 22.37 -2.80 -7.61
N ALA A 271 22.96 -1.64 -7.88
CA ALA A 271 22.66 -0.85 -9.07
C ALA A 271 23.09 -1.60 -10.35
N ARG A 272 22.17 -2.42 -10.89
CA ARG A 272 22.37 -3.16 -12.14
C ARG A 272 21.24 -2.84 -13.09
N LEU A 273 21.59 -2.16 -14.18
CA LEU A 273 20.68 -1.91 -15.28
C LEU A 273 20.82 -3.05 -16.30
N ILE A 274 19.88 -3.98 -16.29
CA ILE A 274 19.75 -4.99 -17.35
C ILE A 274 18.72 -4.45 -18.35
N ILE A 275 18.98 -4.56 -19.66
CA ILE A 275 18.06 -4.06 -20.71
C ILE A 275 16.62 -4.59 -20.50
N LEU A 276 16.48 -5.88 -20.15
CA LEU A 276 15.18 -6.49 -19.81
C LEU A 276 14.47 -5.76 -18.65
N SER A 277 15.24 -5.25 -17.69
CA SER A 277 14.75 -4.48 -16.56
C SER A 277 14.40 -3.04 -16.91
N LEU A 278 14.68 -2.55 -18.12
CA LEU A 278 14.25 -1.23 -18.56
C LEU A 278 12.99 -1.28 -19.43
N THR A 279 12.67 -2.45 -19.99
CA THR A 279 11.43 -2.66 -20.73
C THR A 279 10.23 -2.51 -19.80
N LEU A 280 9.26 -1.68 -20.20
CA LEU A 280 7.95 -1.61 -19.57
C LEU A 280 7.04 -2.61 -20.26
N THR A 281 6.67 -3.67 -19.55
CA THR A 281 5.70 -4.64 -20.06
C THR A 281 4.31 -4.18 -19.67
N ARG A 282 3.52 -3.69 -20.62
CA ARG A 282 2.17 -3.24 -20.29
C ARG A 282 1.31 -4.44 -19.93
N ILE A 283 0.37 -4.26 -19.00
CA ILE A 283 -0.61 -5.30 -18.66
C ILE A 283 -1.38 -5.84 -19.89
N THR A 284 -1.58 -5.02 -20.92
CA THR A 284 -2.22 -5.43 -22.18
C THR A 284 -1.39 -6.41 -23.00
N GLU A 285 -0.09 -6.55 -22.70
CA GLU A 285 0.84 -7.47 -23.36
C GLU A 285 0.97 -8.80 -22.60
N THR A 286 0.74 -8.79 -21.29
CA THR A 286 0.86 -9.99 -20.42
C THR A 286 -0.47 -10.64 -20.11
N CYS A 287 -1.53 -9.85 -20.00
CA CYS A 287 -2.87 -10.34 -19.69
C CYS A 287 -3.66 -10.64 -20.96
N HIS A 288 -4.20 -11.84 -21.06
CA HIS A 288 -5.04 -12.26 -22.19
C HIS A 288 -6.42 -11.57 -22.22
N PHE A 289 -6.80 -10.90 -21.12
CA PHE A 289 -8.06 -10.17 -21.00
C PHE A 289 -7.82 -8.65 -21.12
N PRO A 290 -8.84 -7.88 -21.57
CA PRO A 290 -8.80 -6.43 -21.46
C PRO A 290 -8.56 -5.99 -20.01
N ASN A 291 -7.74 -4.94 -19.82
CA ASN A 291 -7.47 -4.36 -18.49
C ASN A 291 -8.71 -3.62 -17.97
N VAL A 292 -9.66 -4.38 -17.43
CA VAL A 292 -10.94 -3.92 -16.91
C VAL A 292 -11.14 -4.53 -15.53
N PHE A 293 -11.54 -3.69 -14.58
CA PHE A 293 -11.96 -4.15 -13.26
C PHE A 293 -13.47 -3.92 -13.06
N ASN A 294 -14.24 -4.98 -12.86
CA ASN A 294 -15.66 -4.89 -12.54
C ASN A 294 -15.92 -5.51 -11.17
N ILE A 295 -16.05 -4.65 -10.16
CA ILE A 295 -16.21 -5.08 -8.77
C ILE A 295 -17.44 -6.00 -8.55
N SER A 296 -18.48 -5.91 -9.39
CA SER A 296 -19.66 -6.79 -9.26
C SER A 296 -19.36 -8.25 -9.60
N LYS A 297 -18.20 -8.53 -10.22
CA LYS A 297 -17.75 -9.89 -10.51
C LYS A 297 -16.93 -10.51 -9.39
N ILE A 298 -16.51 -9.76 -8.37
CA ILE A 298 -15.82 -10.32 -7.20
C ILE A 298 -16.82 -11.22 -6.45
N PHE A 299 -16.38 -12.43 -6.10
CA PHE A 299 -17.23 -13.45 -5.47
C PHE A 299 -16.54 -14.08 -4.25
N GLY A 300 -17.32 -14.79 -3.44
CA GLY A 300 -16.83 -15.55 -2.30
C GLY A 300 -16.33 -14.66 -1.15
N PRO A 301 -15.27 -15.05 -0.42
CA PRO A 301 -14.84 -14.39 0.82
C PRO A 301 -14.22 -12.99 0.63
N TYR A 302 -14.14 -12.52 -0.63
CA TYR A 302 -13.59 -11.24 -1.03
C TYR A 302 -14.66 -10.25 -1.49
N GLN A 303 -15.93 -10.66 -1.54
CA GLN A 303 -17.04 -9.82 -1.98
C GLN A 303 -17.55 -8.94 -0.83
N PHE A 304 -17.37 -7.62 -0.94
CA PHE A 304 -17.81 -6.67 0.08
C PHE A 304 -18.45 -5.43 -0.50
N GLU A 305 -19.13 -4.70 0.39
CA GLU A 305 -19.73 -3.42 0.06
C GLU A 305 -18.74 -2.28 -0.02
N LEU A 306 -18.77 -1.55 -1.13
CA LEU A 306 -18.21 -0.20 -1.19
C LEU A 306 -19.02 0.70 -0.25
N ARG A 307 -18.32 1.39 0.66
CA ARG A 307 -18.93 2.31 1.62
C ARG A 307 -18.21 3.67 1.55
N PRO A 308 -18.89 4.80 1.79
CA PRO A 308 -18.22 6.11 1.79
C PRO A 308 -17.04 6.13 2.76
N CYS A 309 -15.86 6.53 2.29
CA CYS A 309 -14.65 6.59 3.12
C CYS A 309 -14.83 7.49 4.34
N ILE A 310 -15.53 8.61 4.18
CA ILE A 310 -15.80 9.59 5.24
C ILE A 310 -16.59 9.01 6.43
N ALA A 311 -17.31 7.91 6.22
CA ALA A 311 -18.05 7.24 7.28
C ALA A 311 -17.15 6.38 8.19
N ASN A 312 -15.84 6.29 7.92
CA ASN A 312 -14.90 5.38 8.58
C ASN A 312 -15.48 3.96 8.73
N PRO A 313 -15.91 3.32 7.61
CA PRO A 313 -16.62 2.06 7.64
C PRO A 313 -15.80 0.94 8.28
N ARG A 314 -16.48 0.01 8.96
CA ARG A 314 -15.91 -1.24 9.47
C ARG A 314 -16.47 -2.41 8.68
N TRP A 315 -15.63 -3.37 8.31
CA TRP A 315 -16.07 -4.64 7.75
C TRP A 315 -15.67 -5.78 8.69
N THR A 316 -16.64 -6.56 9.15
CA THR A 316 -16.35 -7.78 9.92
C THR A 316 -16.16 -8.99 9.00
N ALA A 317 -15.42 -10.01 9.46
CA ALA A 317 -15.17 -11.22 8.67
C ALA A 317 -16.46 -11.98 8.28
N ASN A 318 -17.56 -11.77 9.02
CA ASN A 318 -18.85 -12.42 8.81
C ASN A 318 -19.79 -11.62 7.88
N GLU A 319 -19.42 -10.41 7.44
CA GLU A 319 -20.27 -9.48 6.65
C GLU A 319 -20.32 -9.78 5.13
N GLY A 320 -20.13 -11.02 4.67
CA GLY A 320 -20.05 -11.41 3.24
C GLY A 320 -21.35 -11.33 2.41
N MET A 321 -22.23 -10.38 2.75
CA MET A 321 -23.65 -10.27 2.42
C MET A 321 -24.18 -9.27 1.37
N TRP A 322 -23.49 -8.81 0.32
CA TRP A 322 -24.13 -7.85 -0.62
C TRP A 322 -25.25 -8.53 -1.41
N LEU A 323 -26.49 -8.33 -0.99
CA LEU A 323 -27.69 -8.55 -1.78
C LEU A 323 -27.83 -7.36 -2.72
N GLY A 324 -27.31 -7.51 -3.94
CA GLY A 324 -27.13 -6.45 -4.93
C GLY A 324 -28.31 -5.50 -5.11
N ILE A 325 -27.99 -4.32 -5.64
CA ILE A 325 -28.95 -3.29 -6.05
C ILE A 325 -30.03 -3.91 -6.93
N THR A 326 -31.23 -4.12 -6.38
CA THR A 326 -32.44 -4.27 -7.18
C THR A 326 -32.78 -2.90 -7.74
N LEU A 327 -32.55 -2.74 -9.04
CA LEU A 327 -33.24 -1.74 -9.84
C LEU A 327 -34.74 -1.91 -9.60
N GLY A 328 -35.37 -0.90 -8.99
CA GLY A 328 -36.81 -0.69 -9.00
C GLY A 328 -37.54 -1.06 -7.72
N GLY A 329 -37.96 -0.04 -6.97
CA GLY A 329 -39.30 -0.05 -6.38
C GLY A 329 -39.42 0.04 -4.86
N LYS A 330 -39.69 1.27 -4.42
CA LYS A 330 -40.45 1.70 -3.23
C LYS A 330 -39.78 1.55 -1.86
N ALA A 331 -39.42 2.71 -1.34
CA ALA A 331 -39.37 3.02 0.08
C ALA A 331 -40.63 2.53 0.80
N LYS A 332 -40.46 1.92 1.98
CA LYS A 332 -41.48 1.93 3.03
C LYS A 332 -40.86 1.97 4.43
N THR A 333 -41.26 3.04 5.10
CA THR A 333 -41.44 3.32 6.55
C THR A 333 -40.28 3.05 7.48
#